data_AF-A0A938R208-F1
#
_entry.id   AF-A0A938R208-F1
#
_cell.length_a   1.000
_cell.length_b   1.000
_cell.length_c   1.000
_cell.angle_alpha   90.00
_cell.angle_beta   90.00
_cell.angle_gamma   90.00
#
_symmetry.space_group_name_H-M   'P 1'
#
loop_
_entity.id
_entity.type
_entity.pdbx_description
1 polymer ?
#
loop_
_entity_poly.entity_id
_entity_poly.type
_entity_poly.pdbx_seq_one_letter_code
_entity_poly.pdbx_strand_id
1 'polypeptide(L)'
;MKRERLDVLLTERGLVESRARAVSRILAGDVVVDDHRVDKPGTKVPAHAAIRLKGEGLPWVSRGGLKLVAALDAWPVVVEGAVAVDVGASTGGFTDVLLSRGAQRVFAVDVGWGQLHE
;
A
#
# COMPACT_ATOMS: atom_id res chain seq x y z
N MET A 1 -22.68 6.36 23.09
CA MET A 1 -21.35 6.34 22.45
C MET A 1 -21.43 6.97 21.07
N LYS A 2 -20.56 7.95 20.77
CA LYS A 2 -20.49 8.58 19.44
C LYS A 2 -20.06 7.52 18.42
N ARG A 3 -20.80 7.39 17.32
CA ARG A 3 -20.46 6.54 16.17
C ARG A 3 -20.24 7.42 14.96
N GLU A 4 -19.19 7.12 14.20
CA GLU A 4 -18.78 7.90 13.05
C GLU A 4 -18.53 6.99 11.85
N ARG A 5 -18.60 7.55 10.65
CA ARG A 5 -18.34 6.77 9.43
C ARG A 5 -16.87 6.39 9.37
N LEU A 6 -16.59 5.14 9.01
CA LEU A 6 -15.23 4.61 8.95
C LEU A 6 -14.32 5.42 8.02
N ASP A 7 -14.82 5.86 6.86
CA ASP A 7 -14.05 6.69 5.92
C ASP A 7 -13.61 8.03 6.50
N VAL A 8 -14.46 8.65 7.32
CA VAL A 8 -14.15 9.90 8.02
C VAL A 8 -13.17 9.64 9.17
N LEU A 9 -13.46 8.62 9.98
CA LEU A 9 -12.70 8.28 11.17
C LEU A 9 -11.25 7.89 10.84
N LEU A 10 -11.00 7.22 9.71
CA LEU A 10 -9.64 6.91 9.25
C LEU A 10 -8.82 8.17 8.96
N THR A 11 -9.42 9.18 8.33
CA THR A 11 -8.74 10.45 8.01
C THR A 11 -8.57 11.31 9.26
N GLU A 12 -9.61 11.43 10.11
CA GLU A 12 -9.55 12.24 11.34
C GLU A 12 -8.51 11.70 12.34
N ARG A 13 -8.28 10.38 12.36
CA ARG A 13 -7.23 9.75 13.17
C ARG A 13 -5.84 9.75 12.51
N GLY A 14 -5.70 10.32 11.32
CA GLY A 14 -4.42 10.35 10.59
C GLY A 14 -3.93 8.98 10.12
N LEU A 15 -4.79 7.96 10.08
CA LEU A 15 -4.44 6.62 9.59
C LEU A 15 -4.29 6.59 8.06
N VAL A 16 -4.92 7.55 7.38
CA VAL A 16 -4.81 7.74 5.93
C VAL A 16 -4.80 9.23 5.59
N GLU A 17 -4.04 9.61 4.56
CA GLU A 17 -3.81 11.02 4.20
C GLU A 17 -5.06 11.74 3.68
N SER A 18 -6.03 11.01 3.14
CA SER A 18 -7.24 11.59 2.56
C SER A 18 -8.44 10.67 2.66
N ARG A 19 -9.63 11.26 2.57
CA ARG A 19 -10.88 10.51 2.53
C ARG A 19 -10.98 9.60 1.30
N ALA A 20 -10.41 10.00 0.17
CA ALA A 20 -10.36 9.17 -1.03
C ALA A 20 -9.50 7.91 -0.81
N ARG A 21 -8.32 8.07 -0.19
CA ARG A 21 -7.47 6.94 0.26
C ARG A 21 -8.20 6.06 1.27
N ALA A 22 -8.94 6.65 2.22
CA ALA A 22 -9.76 5.91 3.19
C ALA A 22 -10.75 4.98 2.48
N VAL A 23 -11.54 5.52 1.54
CA VAL A 23 -12.52 4.75 0.76
C VAL A 23 -11.84 3.63 -0.02
N SER A 24 -10.74 3.93 -0.72
CA SER A 24 -9.97 2.93 -1.46
C SER A 24 -9.50 1.78 -0.57
N ARG A 25 -8.88 2.07 0.58
CA ARG A 25 -8.39 1.07 1.55
C ARG A 25 -9.53 0.23 2.14
N ILE A 26 -10.67 0.84 2.46
CA ILE A 26 -11.85 0.12 2.95
C ILE A 26 -12.36 -0.86 1.89
N LEU A 27 -12.56 -0.40 0.65
CA LEU A 27 -13.04 -1.23 -0.46
C LEU A 27 -12.05 -2.35 -0.81
N ALA A 28 -10.75 -2.09 -0.72
CA ALA A 28 -9.70 -3.09 -0.88
C ALA A 28 -9.70 -4.15 0.24
N GLY A 29 -10.44 -3.93 1.33
CA GLY A 29 -10.47 -4.83 2.49
C GLY A 29 -9.23 -4.75 3.37
N ASP A 30 -8.51 -3.63 3.27
CA ASP A 30 -7.29 -3.36 4.02
C ASP A 30 -7.59 -2.78 5.40
N VAL A 31 -8.84 -2.49 5.74
CA VAL A 31 -9.22 -1.92 7.04
C VAL A 31 -9.82 -3.00 7.94
N VAL A 32 -9.32 -3.10 9.16
CA VAL A 32 -9.84 -3.98 10.21
C VAL A 32 -10.23 -3.14 11.41
N VAL A 33 -11.44 -3.38 11.93
CA VAL A 33 -12.02 -2.71 13.10
C VAL A 33 -12.38 -3.77 14.13
N ASP A 34 -11.82 -3.68 15.34
CA ASP A 34 -12.04 -4.64 16.44
C ASP A 34 -11.93 -6.11 15.94
N ASP A 35 -10.85 -6.41 15.21
CA ASP A 35 -10.53 -7.70 14.57
C ASP A 35 -11.46 -8.19 13.44
N HIS A 36 -12.42 -7.36 13.02
CA HIS A 36 -13.30 -7.65 11.90
C HIS A 36 -12.95 -6.81 10.67
N ARG A 37 -12.88 -7.44 9.50
CA ARG A 37 -12.74 -6.71 8.22
C ARG A 37 -14.01 -5.90 7.96
N VAL A 38 -13.84 -4.62 7.63
CA VAL A 38 -14.95 -3.75 7.20
C VAL A 38 -14.67 -3.29 5.77
N ASP A 39 -15.64 -3.48 4.88
CA ASP A 39 -15.52 -3.23 3.43
C ASP A 39 -16.48 -2.14 2.91
N LYS A 40 -17.30 -1.56 3.78
CA LYS A 40 -18.24 -0.48 3.46
C LYS A 40 -17.79 0.85 4.06
N PRO A 41 -17.41 1.86 3.26
CA PRO A 41 -16.90 3.14 3.75
C PRO A 41 -17.84 3.88 4.71
N GLY A 42 -19.14 3.82 4.44
CA GLY A 42 -20.18 4.45 5.26
C GLY A 42 -20.52 3.71 6.57
N THR A 43 -19.82 2.62 6.89
CA THR A 43 -20.08 1.86 8.12
C THR A 43 -19.83 2.73 9.34
N LYS A 44 -20.85 2.87 10.21
CA LYS A 44 -20.72 3.61 11.45
C LYS A 44 -20.05 2.73 12.51
N VAL A 45 -18.86 3.11 12.98
CA VAL A 45 -18.12 2.38 14.03
C VAL A 45 -18.00 3.24 15.29
N PRO A 46 -17.81 2.66 16.49
CA PRO A 46 -17.50 3.44 17.69
C PRO A 46 -16.31 4.37 17.47
N ALA A 47 -16.43 5.62 17.92
CA ALA A 47 -15.35 6.62 17.76
C ALA A 47 -14.02 6.24 18.44
N HIS A 48 -14.01 5.21 19.31
CA HIS A 48 -12.83 4.65 19.96
C HIS A 48 -12.49 3.22 19.53
N ALA A 49 -13.15 2.67 18.51
CA ALA A 49 -12.87 1.31 18.03
C ALA A 49 -11.38 1.17 17.67
N ALA A 50 -10.80 0.00 17.90
CA ALA A 50 -9.43 -0.29 17.48
C ALA A 50 -9.43 -0.47 15.95
N ILE A 51 -8.66 0.35 15.24
CA ILE A 51 -8.59 0.31 13.78
C ILE A 51 -7.15 0.08 13.36
N ARG A 52 -6.93 -0.87 12.46
CA ARG A 52 -5.63 -1.19 11.88
C ARG A 52 -5.71 -1.32 10.37
N LEU A 53 -4.65 -0.90 9.68
CA LEU A 53 -4.51 -1.07 8.25
C LEU A 53 -3.67 -2.31 7.95
N LYS A 54 -4.15 -3.17 7.05
CA LYS A 54 -3.36 -4.29 6.54
C LYS A 54 -2.24 -3.74 5.67
N GLY A 55 -1.04 -4.27 5.88
CA GLY A 55 0.15 -3.87 5.13
C GLY A 55 0.87 -2.64 5.72
N GLU A 56 0.42 -2.07 6.84
CA GLU A 56 1.29 -1.20 7.64
C GLU A 56 2.50 -2.02 8.15
N GLY A 57 3.70 -1.45 7.98
CA GLY A 57 4.97 -2.08 8.36
C GLY A 57 5.72 -2.80 7.24
N LEU A 58 5.23 -2.77 6.00
CA LEU A 58 6.03 -3.25 4.87
C LEU A 58 7.13 -2.23 4.52
N PRO A 59 8.37 -2.67 4.24
CA PRO A 59 9.45 -1.79 3.83
C PRO A 59 9.21 -1.09 2.49
N TRP A 60 8.22 -1.54 1.72
CA TRP A 60 7.95 -1.07 0.36
C TRP A 60 6.53 -0.51 0.20
N VAL A 61 6.37 0.40 -0.75
CA VAL A 61 5.11 1.13 -1.06
C VAL A 61 3.91 0.25 -1.40
N SER A 62 4.10 -1.03 -1.70
CA SER A 62 3.01 -1.98 -1.87
C SER A 62 3.36 -3.42 -1.52
N ARG A 63 2.34 -4.21 -1.16
CA ARG A 63 2.45 -5.68 -1.00
C ARG A 63 2.97 -6.39 -2.24
N GLY A 64 2.82 -5.77 -3.42
CA GLY A 64 3.35 -6.30 -4.67
C GLY A 64 4.84 -6.60 -4.56
N GLY A 65 5.62 -5.72 -3.91
CA GLY A 65 7.07 -5.86 -3.77
C GLY A 65 7.54 -7.20 -3.18
N LEU A 66 6.75 -7.81 -2.29
CA LEU A 66 7.06 -9.13 -1.71
C LEU A 66 7.27 -10.23 -2.76
N LYS A 67 6.63 -10.12 -3.92
CA LYS A 67 6.81 -11.07 -5.03
C LYS A 67 8.22 -10.97 -5.61
N LEU A 68 8.69 -9.74 -5.86
CA LEU A 68 10.02 -9.51 -6.41
C LEU A 68 11.11 -9.84 -5.38
N VAL A 69 10.89 -9.52 -4.11
CA VAL A 69 11.76 -9.91 -2.99
C VAL A 69 11.97 -11.42 -2.99
N ALA A 70 10.88 -12.20 -2.99
CA ALA A 70 10.96 -13.66 -3.02
C ALA A 70 11.71 -14.18 -4.26
N ALA A 71 11.49 -13.57 -5.42
CA ALA A 71 12.19 -13.94 -6.66
C ALA A 71 13.69 -13.65 -6.60
N LEU A 72 14.08 -12.46 -6.13
CA LEU A 72 15.49 -12.06 -6.02
C LEU A 72 16.24 -12.79 -4.90
N ASP A 73 15.53 -13.24 -3.86
CA ASP A 73 16.12 -14.08 -2.80
C ASP A 73 16.30 -15.54 -3.25
N ALA A 74 15.44 -16.02 -4.15
CA ALA A 74 15.49 -17.38 -4.67
C ALA A 74 16.43 -17.56 -5.87
N TRP A 75 16.63 -16.51 -6.68
CA TRP A 75 17.40 -16.57 -7.91
C TRP A 75 18.66 -15.71 -7.84
N PRO A 76 19.78 -16.13 -8.46
CA PRO A 76 21.05 -15.39 -8.44
C PRO A 76 21.02 -14.19 -9.41
N VAL A 77 20.10 -13.25 -9.19
CA VAL A 77 19.96 -12.02 -9.97
C VAL A 77 20.55 -10.86 -9.17
N VAL A 78 21.64 -10.27 -9.68
CA VAL A 78 22.27 -9.11 -9.05
C VAL A 78 21.58 -7.82 -9.53
N VAL A 79 21.09 -7.04 -8.57
CA VAL A 79 20.40 -5.76 -8.83
C VAL A 79 21.28 -4.55 -8.51
N GLU A 80 22.24 -4.69 -7.59
CA GLU A 80 23.17 -3.64 -7.18
C GLU A 80 23.88 -3.02 -8.40
N GLY A 81 23.78 -1.71 -8.57
CA GLY A 81 24.36 -0.94 -9.67
C GLY A 81 23.66 -1.11 -11.03
N ALA A 82 22.61 -1.94 -11.12
CA ALA A 82 21.94 -2.21 -12.39
C ALA A 82 21.01 -1.07 -12.83
N VAL A 83 20.81 -0.97 -14.14
CA VAL A 83 19.71 -0.20 -14.74
C VAL A 83 18.59 -1.18 -15.07
N ALA A 84 17.43 -1.01 -14.45
CA ALA A 84 16.29 -1.92 -14.58
C ALA A 84 15.07 -1.25 -15.21
N VAL A 85 14.13 -2.06 -15.68
CA VAL A 85 12.80 -1.63 -16.15
C VAL A 85 11.74 -2.40 -15.36
N ASP A 86 10.78 -1.68 -14.81
CA ASP A 86 9.61 -2.22 -14.12
C ASP A 86 8.38 -2.01 -15.01
N VAL A 87 7.90 -3.08 -15.64
CA VAL A 87 6.78 -3.04 -16.60
C VAL A 87 5.48 -3.39 -15.88
N GLY A 88 4.55 -2.42 -15.83
CA GLY A 88 3.35 -2.50 -15.01
C GLY A 88 3.61 -2.05 -13.58
N ALA A 89 4.36 -0.95 -13.41
CA ALA A 89 4.84 -0.48 -12.11
C ALA A 89 3.71 -0.21 -11.10
N SER A 90 2.51 0.13 -11.57
CA SER A 90 1.34 0.45 -10.76
C SER A 90 1.70 1.46 -9.66
N THR A 91 1.51 1.12 -8.39
CA THR A 91 1.86 1.98 -7.26
C THR A 91 3.35 2.02 -6.94
N GLY A 92 4.20 1.28 -7.67
CA GLY A 92 5.66 1.32 -7.56
C GLY A 92 6.29 0.24 -6.69
N GLY A 93 5.57 -0.83 -6.34
CA GLY A 93 6.07 -1.83 -5.39
C GLY A 93 7.35 -2.57 -5.83
N PHE A 94 7.49 -2.87 -7.13
CA PHE A 94 8.70 -3.50 -7.67
C PHE A 94 9.83 -2.49 -7.85
N THR A 95 9.51 -1.31 -8.38
CA THR A 95 10.43 -0.17 -8.47
C THR A 95 11.10 0.14 -7.13
N ASP A 96 10.34 0.20 -6.05
CA ASP A 96 10.84 0.45 -4.71
C ASP A 96 11.76 -0.68 -4.21
N VAL A 97 11.39 -1.95 -4.44
CA VAL A 97 12.25 -3.10 -4.15
C VAL A 97 13.59 -3.00 -4.89
N LEU A 98 13.58 -2.72 -6.20
CA LEU A 98 14.79 -2.60 -7.00
C LEU A 98 15.71 -1.50 -6.48
N LEU A 99 15.17 -0.31 -6.21
CA LEU A 99 15.92 0.82 -5.66
C LEU A 99 16.47 0.50 -4.27
N SER A 100 15.66 -0.10 -3.38
CA SER A 100 16.08 -0.50 -2.04
C SER A 100 17.20 -1.56 -2.04
N ARG A 101 17.33 -2.32 -3.14
CA ARG A 101 18.39 -3.33 -3.37
C ARG A 101 19.53 -2.82 -4.25
N GLY A 102 19.67 -1.50 -4.38
CA GLY A 102 20.84 -0.88 -4.98
C GLY A 102 20.79 -0.71 -6.50
N ALA A 103 19.63 -0.89 -7.15
CA ALA A 103 19.52 -0.52 -8.56
C ALA A 103 19.91 0.96 -8.76
N GLN A 104 20.80 1.23 -9.71
CA GLN A 104 21.24 2.59 -10.02
C GLN A 104 20.12 3.44 -10.61
N ARG A 105 19.25 2.81 -11.41
CA ARG A 105 18.11 3.46 -12.07
C ARG A 105 17.03 2.45 -12.38
N VAL A 106 15.77 2.85 -12.23
CA VAL A 106 14.61 2.05 -12.62
C VAL A 106 13.73 2.88 -13.54
N PHE A 107 13.44 2.35 -14.73
CA PHE A 107 12.40 2.88 -15.60
C PHE A 107 11.06 2.25 -15.21
N ALA A 108 10.22 3.00 -14.50
CA ALA A 108 8.87 2.57 -14.15
C ALA A 108 7.91 2.86 -15.31
N VAL A 109 7.36 1.81 -15.92
CA VAL A 109 6.46 1.90 -17.07
C VAL A 109 5.08 1.42 -16.64
N ASP A 110 4.07 2.25 -16.85
CA ASP A 110 2.68 1.87 -16.63
C ASP A 110 1.77 2.55 -17.67
N VAL A 111 0.61 1.93 -17.92
CA VAL A 111 -0.42 2.49 -18.81
C VAL A 111 -1.43 3.35 -18.05
N GLY A 112 -1.51 3.20 -16.73
CA GLY A 112 -2.36 3.96 -15.83
C GLY A 112 -1.77 5.33 -15.52
N TRP A 113 -2.66 6.31 -15.30
CA TRP A 113 -2.28 7.66 -14.93
C TRP A 113 -2.32 7.86 -13.42
N GLY A 114 -1.36 8.62 -12.87
CA GLY A 114 -1.30 8.98 -11.44
C GLY A 114 -1.22 7.79 -10.47
N GLN A 115 -0.59 6.69 -10.90
CA GLN A 115 -0.54 5.45 -10.12
C GLN A 115 0.59 5.42 -9.10
N LEU A 116 1.76 5.96 -9.47
CA LEU A 116 2.98 5.85 -8.68
C LEU A 116 2.81 6.56 -7.33
N HIS A 117 3.33 5.94 -6.27
CA HIS A 117 3.34 6.55 -4.95
C HIS A 117 4.22 7.81 -4.94
N GLU A 118 3.72 8.88 -4.33
CA GLU A 118 4.45 10.14 -4.06
C GLU A 118 5.18 10.08 -2.72
#